data_AF-A0A6V8P3R2-F1
#
_entry.id   AF-A0A6V8P3R2-F1
#
_cell.length_a   1.000
_cell.length_b   1.000
_cell.length_c   1.000
_cell.angle_alpha   90.00
_cell.angle_beta   90.00
_cell.angle_gamma   90.00
#
_symmetry.space_group_name_H-M   'P 1'
#
loop_
_entity.id
_entity.type
_entity.pdbx_description
1 polymer ?
#
loop_
_entity_poly.entity_id
_entity_poly.type
_entity_poly.pdbx_seq_one_letter_code
_entity_poly.pdbx_strand_id
1 'polypeptide(L)'
;VYQSKLADLALVAGMVKSNSRVFVSGNAATPTPLLEAMAARKDELEKVELVHMLQLGSDPFLAPEMESRFRRRSLFVGPADREAVNSGRADYVPISLHQVPWLF
;
A
#
# COMPACT_ATOMS: atom_id res chain seq x y z
N VAL A 1 25.75 12.71 3.12
CA VAL A 1 24.52 12.52 2.31
C VAL A 1 23.54 11.53 2.94
N TYR A 2 23.95 10.35 3.45
CA TYR A 2 23.01 9.41 4.10
C TYR A 2 22.40 9.95 5.40
N GLN A 3 23.21 10.43 6.33
CA GLN A 3 22.76 10.94 7.64
C GLN A 3 21.70 12.04 7.53
N SER A 4 21.81 12.90 6.51
CA SER A 4 20.82 13.97 6.25
C SER A 4 19.50 13.48 5.65
N LYS A 5 19.39 12.20 5.29
CA LYS A 5 18.17 11.56 4.77
C LYS A 5 17.48 10.67 5.81
N LEU A 6 18.10 10.49 6.99
CA LEU A 6 17.44 9.80 8.09
C LEU A 6 16.24 10.64 8.54
N ALA A 7 15.10 9.98 8.69
CA ALA A 7 13.84 10.59 9.05
C ALA A 7 13.01 9.62 9.88
N ASP A 8 12.13 10.16 10.71
CA ASP A 8 11.14 9.35 11.42
C ASP A 8 10.01 8.91 10.48
N LEU A 9 9.32 7.83 10.86
CA LEU A 9 8.25 7.25 10.05
C LEU A 9 7.05 8.20 9.88
N ALA A 10 6.76 9.05 10.87
CA ALA A 10 5.63 9.98 10.80
C ALA A 10 5.86 11.07 9.75
N LEU A 11 7.08 11.60 9.69
CA LEU A 11 7.52 12.58 8.70
C LEU A 11 7.52 11.98 7.30
N VAL A 12 8.06 10.75 7.13
CA VAL A 12 8.06 10.07 5.83
C VAL A 12 6.64 9.74 5.38
N ALA A 13 5.82 9.16 6.26
CA ALA A 13 4.42 8.91 5.97
C ALA A 13 3.68 10.21 5.63
N GLY A 14 4.00 11.33 6.31
CA GLY A 14 3.48 12.68 6.10
C GLY A 14 3.71 13.25 4.69
N MET A 15 4.68 12.70 3.95
CA MET A 15 4.92 13.07 2.56
C MET A 15 3.84 12.56 1.61
N VAL A 16 3.17 11.46 1.94
CA VAL A 16 2.04 10.94 1.16
C VAL A 16 0.84 11.89 1.28
N LYS A 17 0.25 12.26 0.14
CA LYS A 17 -0.91 13.14 0.05
C LYS A 17 -2.13 12.39 -0.48
N SER A 18 -3.32 12.90 -0.20
CA SER A 18 -4.55 12.41 -0.80
C SER A 18 -4.45 12.33 -2.33
N ASN A 19 -5.14 11.37 -2.94
CA ASN A 19 -5.09 11.08 -4.38
C ASN A 19 -3.72 10.59 -4.93
N SER A 20 -2.75 10.27 -4.06
CA SER A 20 -1.48 9.69 -4.50
C SER A 20 -1.64 8.23 -4.93
N ARG A 21 -0.85 7.81 -5.93
CA ARG A 21 -0.61 6.39 -6.21
C ARG A 21 0.77 6.01 -5.70
N VAL A 22 0.81 5.05 -4.78
CA VAL A 22 2.03 4.59 -4.10
C VAL A 22 2.30 3.15 -4.48
N PHE A 23 3.48 2.87 -5.02
CA PHE A 23 3.95 1.50 -5.22
C PHE A 23 4.59 0.98 -3.93
N VAL A 24 4.10 -0.16 -3.45
CA VAL A 24 4.58 -0.81 -2.22
C VAL A 24 5.42 -2.02 -2.58
N SER A 25 6.64 -2.07 -2.06
CA SER A 25 7.52 -3.23 -2.23
C SER A 25 6.87 -4.50 -1.65
N GLY A 26 6.93 -5.59 -2.40
CA GLY A 26 6.34 -6.87 -2.02
C GLY A 26 7.32 -7.85 -1.39
N ASN A 27 6.83 -9.05 -1.10
CA ASN A 27 7.56 -10.18 -0.54
C ASN A 27 8.27 -9.79 0.77
N ALA A 28 9.52 -10.25 0.97
CA ALA A 28 10.32 -9.92 2.14
C ALA A 28 10.73 -8.43 2.22
N ALA A 29 10.48 -7.65 1.16
CA ALA A 29 10.76 -6.22 1.12
C ALA A 29 9.55 -5.36 1.52
N THR A 30 8.46 -5.98 2.01
CA THR A 30 7.30 -5.21 2.49
C THR A 30 7.70 -4.28 3.62
N PRO A 31 7.50 -2.95 3.47
CA PRO A 31 7.96 -1.96 4.43
C PRO A 31 6.93 -1.77 5.56
N THR A 32 6.66 -2.83 6.33
CA THR A 32 5.57 -2.87 7.32
C THR A 32 5.50 -1.64 8.25
N PRO A 33 6.62 -1.16 8.86
CA PRO A 33 6.54 0.00 9.73
C PRO A 33 6.06 1.28 9.03
N LEU A 34 6.38 1.44 7.73
CA LEU A 34 5.91 2.59 6.96
C LEU A 34 4.43 2.46 6.59
N LEU A 35 3.95 1.24 6.30
CA LEU A 35 2.54 0.99 6.04
C LEU A 35 1.67 1.25 7.27
N GLU A 36 2.14 0.85 8.45
CA GLU A 36 1.47 1.14 9.73
C GLU A 36 1.42 2.65 10.00
N ALA A 37 2.53 3.36 9.77
CA ALA A 37 2.58 4.82 9.91
C ALA A 37 1.65 5.53 8.92
N MET A 38 1.50 5.02 7.69
CA MET A 38 0.52 5.53 6.72
C MET A 38 -0.91 5.25 7.17
N ALA A 39 -1.22 4.03 7.65
CA ALA A 39 -2.54 3.66 8.12
C ALA A 39 -2.98 4.49 9.35
N ALA A 40 -2.04 4.88 10.21
CA ALA A 40 -2.32 5.79 11.32
C ALA A 40 -2.83 7.17 10.87
N ARG A 41 -2.54 7.57 9.63
CA ARG A 41 -3.00 8.83 9.02
C ARG A 41 -4.35 8.68 8.29
N LYS A 42 -5.10 7.60 8.55
CA LYS A 42 -6.39 7.34 7.88
C LYS A 42 -7.35 8.52 7.92
N ASP A 43 -7.35 9.30 8.99
CA ASP A 43 -8.31 10.40 9.12
C ASP A 43 -7.95 11.64 8.29
N GLU A 44 -6.69 11.76 7.86
CA GLU A 44 -6.16 12.89 7.09
C GLU A 44 -6.17 12.66 5.57
N LEU A 45 -6.18 11.40 5.15
CA LEU A 45 -5.98 11.02 3.74
C LEU A 45 -7.30 10.61 3.09
N GLU A 46 -7.35 10.72 1.77
CA GLU A 46 -8.44 10.18 0.97
C GLU A 46 -7.92 9.71 -0.39
N LYS A 47 -8.54 8.66 -0.94
CA LYS A 47 -8.28 8.17 -2.30
C LYS A 47 -6.81 7.87 -2.59
N VAL A 48 -6.05 7.39 -1.60
CA VAL A 48 -4.68 6.93 -1.82
C VAL A 48 -4.72 5.54 -2.44
N GLU A 49 -4.10 5.36 -3.60
CA GLU A 49 -4.00 4.06 -4.25
C GLU A 49 -2.70 3.36 -3.82
N LEU A 50 -2.81 2.14 -3.31
CA LEU A 50 -1.67 1.30 -2.96
C LEU A 50 -1.53 0.20 -4.00
N VAL A 51 -0.54 0.33 -4.89
CA VAL A 51 -0.23 -0.71 -5.89
C VAL A 51 0.83 -1.63 -5.33
N HIS A 52 0.56 -2.94 -5.31
CA HIS A 52 1.48 -3.88 -4.70
C HIS A 52 1.47 -5.25 -5.40
N MET A 53 2.54 -6.00 -5.17
CA MET A 53 2.64 -7.42 -5.50
C MET A 53 2.20 -8.26 -4.30
N LEU A 54 2.66 -9.52 -4.18
CA LEU A 54 2.44 -10.33 -2.99
C LEU A 54 2.95 -9.61 -1.75
N GLN A 55 2.06 -9.26 -0.81
CA GLN A 55 2.43 -8.71 0.50
C GLN A 55 2.55 -9.84 1.53
N LEU A 56 3.54 -9.71 2.42
CA LEU A 56 3.73 -10.61 3.55
C LEU A 56 3.46 -9.87 4.86
N GLY A 57 2.86 -10.58 5.82
CA GLY A 57 2.53 -10.03 7.15
C GLY A 57 1.13 -9.43 7.22
N SER A 58 0.88 -8.67 8.28
CA SER A 58 -0.38 -7.95 8.49
C SER A 58 -0.52 -6.80 7.50
N ASP A 59 -1.72 -6.67 6.94
CA ASP A 59 -2.09 -5.52 6.14
C ASP A 59 -2.97 -4.57 6.97
N PRO A 60 -2.47 -3.38 7.33
CA PRO A 60 -3.21 -2.45 8.18
C PRO A 60 -4.37 -1.75 7.45
N PHE A 61 -4.52 -1.92 6.13
CA PHE A 61 -5.54 -1.28 5.29
C PHE A 61 -6.77 -2.19 5.05
N LEU A 62 -6.81 -3.38 5.67
CA LEU A 62 -7.90 -4.35 5.50
C LEU A 62 -9.20 -3.99 6.22
N ALA A 63 -9.18 -3.08 7.19
CA ALA A 63 -10.39 -2.76 7.94
C ALA A 63 -11.39 -1.98 7.03
N PRO A 64 -12.72 -2.22 7.12
CA PRO A 64 -13.70 -1.53 6.27
C PRO A 64 -13.61 0.00 6.31
N GLU A 65 -13.24 0.57 7.46
CA GLU A 65 -13.06 2.03 7.60
C GLU A 65 -11.90 2.60 6.76
N MET A 66 -11.02 1.75 6.24
CA MET A 66 -9.89 2.15 5.40
C MET A 66 -10.29 2.29 3.93
N GLU A 67 -11.42 1.72 3.49
CA GLU A 67 -11.76 1.58 2.06
C GLU A 67 -11.92 2.92 1.33
N SER A 68 -12.48 3.94 1.99
CA SER A 68 -12.60 5.30 1.41
C SER A 68 -11.28 6.08 1.41
N ARG A 69 -10.32 5.64 2.22
CA ARG A 69 -9.05 6.31 2.50
C ARG A 69 -7.93 5.75 1.62
N PHE A 70 -7.83 4.42 1.58
CA PHE A 70 -6.83 3.64 0.87
C PHE A 70 -7.49 2.58 -0.01
N ARG A 71 -7.28 2.68 -1.32
CA ARG A 71 -7.73 1.67 -2.28
C ARG A 71 -6.54 0.80 -2.69
N ARG A 72 -6.57 -0.48 -2.33
CA ARG A 72 -5.53 -1.43 -2.75
C ARG A 72 -5.76 -1.90 -4.18
N ARG A 73 -4.68 -1.91 -4.96
CA ARG A 73 -4.61 -2.46 -6.31
C ARG A 73 -3.55 -3.56 -6.33
N SER A 74 -4.03 -4.80 -6.21
CA SER A 74 -3.19 -5.98 -6.18
C SER A 74 -2.82 -6.41 -7.60
N LEU A 75 -1.52 -6.44 -7.89
CA LEU A 75 -0.98 -7.07 -9.10
C LEU A 75 -0.76 -8.58 -8.90
N PHE A 76 -0.81 -9.06 -7.65
CA PHE A 76 -0.69 -10.46 -7.29
C PHE A 76 -1.42 -10.72 -5.97
N VAL A 77 -2.58 -11.38 -6.04
CA VAL A 77 -3.43 -11.64 -4.87
C VAL A 77 -2.85 -12.76 -4.00
N GLY A 78 -2.64 -12.46 -2.73
CA GLY A 78 -2.13 -13.37 -1.70
C GLY A 78 -3.04 -13.48 -0.47
N PRO A 79 -2.58 -14.15 0.59
CA PRO A 79 -3.37 -14.27 1.83
C PRO A 79 -3.72 -12.92 2.46
N ALA A 80 -2.87 -11.90 2.31
CA ALA A 80 -3.04 -10.58 2.91
C ALA A 80 -4.18 -9.75 2.28
N ASP A 81 -4.63 -10.06 1.06
CA ASP A 81 -5.59 -9.22 0.34
C ASP A 81 -6.75 -9.99 -0.30
N ARG A 82 -6.66 -11.32 -0.42
CA ARG A 82 -7.68 -12.18 -1.04
C ARG A 82 -9.10 -11.95 -0.54
N GLU A 83 -9.29 -11.82 0.77
CA GLU A 83 -10.62 -11.62 1.36
C GLU A 83 -11.21 -10.27 0.97
N ALA A 84 -10.42 -9.19 0.97
CA ALA A 84 -10.86 -7.88 0.54
C ALA A 84 -11.05 -7.78 -0.98
N VAL A 85 -10.27 -8.49 -1.79
CA VAL A 85 -10.51 -8.61 -3.24
C VAL A 85 -11.84 -9.31 -3.50
N ASN A 86 -12.07 -10.45 -2.85
CA ASN A 86 -13.32 -11.22 -3.03
C ASN A 86 -14.57 -10.49 -2.52
N SER A 87 -14.42 -9.55 -1.58
CA SER A 87 -15.52 -8.72 -1.05
C SER A 87 -15.64 -7.35 -1.73
N GLY A 88 -14.84 -7.06 -2.77
CA GLY A 88 -14.91 -5.81 -3.55
C GLY A 88 -14.23 -4.59 -2.91
N ARG A 89 -13.58 -4.77 -1.75
CA ARG A 89 -12.89 -3.72 -0.99
C ARG A 89 -11.48 -3.43 -1.50
N ALA A 90 -10.94 -4.31 -2.35
CA ALA A 90 -9.69 -4.13 -3.08
C ALA A 90 -9.84 -4.58 -4.53
N ASP A 91 -8.99 -4.05 -5.41
CA ASP A 91 -8.99 -4.38 -6.83
C ASP A 91 -7.89 -5.39 -7.15
N TYR A 92 -8.19 -6.37 -8.01
CA TYR A 92 -7.18 -7.18 -8.69
C TYR A 92 -6.94 -6.62 -10.09
N VAL A 93 -5.68 -6.36 -10.42
CA VAL A 93 -5.25 -5.86 -11.73
C VAL A 93 -4.40 -6.94 -12.40
N PRO A 94 -4.97 -7.73 -13.32
CA PRO A 94 -4.25 -8.84 -13.95
C PRO A 94 -3.14 -8.33 -14.87
N ILE A 95 -1.92 -8.80 -14.65
CA ILE A 95 -0.74 -8.46 -15.46
C ILE A 95 0.30 -9.58 -15.38
N SER A 96 1.12 -9.74 -16.44
CA SER A 96 2.28 -10.63 -16.35
C SER A 96 3.39 -10.00 -15.50
N LEU A 97 4.05 -10.80 -14.66
CA LEU A 97 5.07 -10.30 -13.73
C LEU A 97 6.18 -9.48 -14.41
N HIS A 98 6.64 -9.90 -15.59
CA HIS A 98 7.69 -9.20 -16.34
C HIS A 98 7.26 -7.83 -16.90
N GLN A 99 5.95 -7.56 -16.98
CA GLN A 99 5.38 -6.31 -17.49
C GLN A 99 5.14 -5.27 -16.38
N VAL A 100 5.20 -5.67 -15.11
CA VAL A 100 5.00 -4.77 -13.96
C VAL A 100 5.89 -3.53 -14.01
N PRO A 101 7.20 -3.63 -14.36
CA PRO A 101 8.06 -2.45 -14.46
C PRO A 101 7.61 -1.42 -15.51
N TRP A 102 6.77 -1.78 -16.48
CA TRP A 102 6.28 -0.85 -17.51
C TRP A 102 5.08 -0.02 -17.05
N LEU A 103 4.56 -0.26 -15.85
CA LEU A 103 3.44 0.52 -15.28
C LEU A 103 3.88 1.84 -14.62
N PHE A 104 5.19 2.06 -14.44
CA PHE A 104 5.79 3.15 -13.68
C PHE A 104 6.97 3.77 -14.44
#